data_AF-A0A6P7GLU6-F1
#
_entry.id   AF-A0A6P7GLU6-F1
#
_cell.length_a   1.000
_cell.length_b   1.000
_cell.length_c   1.000
_cell.angle_alpha   90.00
_cell.angle_beta   90.00
_cell.angle_gamma   90.00
#
_symmetry.space_group_name_H-M   'P 1'
#
loop_
_entity.id
_entity.type
_entity.pdbx_description
1 polymer ?
#
loop_
_entity_poly.entity_id
_entity_poly.type
_entity_poly.pdbx_seq_one_letter_code
_entity_poly.pdbx_strand_id
1 'polypeptide(L)'
;MKLFLVFLLVAVMAHSSLQKAALFPTCDGENEVQGCEPCCPELEVSCQKKVPGTCPSPICLAICKLKCVCAQGYLRDQVSGKCVKDC
;
A
#
# COMPACT_ATOMS: atom_id res chain seq x y z
N MET A 1 36.80 32.24 -6.88
CA MET A 1 35.43 32.58 -6.43
C MET A 1 34.34 32.19 -7.44
N LYS A 2 34.50 32.46 -8.75
CA LYS A 2 33.49 32.08 -9.77
C LYS A 2 33.32 30.57 -9.96
N LEU A 3 34.40 29.79 -9.87
CA LEU A 3 34.37 28.33 -10.05
C LEU A 3 33.58 27.61 -8.93
N PHE A 4 33.70 28.07 -7.69
CA PHE A 4 32.98 27.51 -6.53
C PHE A 4 31.47 27.69 -6.64
N LEU A 5 31.01 28.83 -7.18
CA LEU A 5 29.58 29.08 -7.42
C LEU A 5 29.00 28.11 -8.45
N VAL A 6 29.77 27.77 -9.48
CA VAL A 6 29.33 26.79 -10.49
C VAL A 6 29.19 25.40 -9.89
N PHE A 7 30.15 24.96 -9.06
CA PHE A 7 30.05 23.67 -8.37
C PHE A 7 28.87 23.59 -7.41
N LEU A 8 28.58 24.66 -6.67
CA LEU A 8 27.40 24.71 -5.79
C LEU A 8 26.09 24.65 -6.58
N LEU A 9 26.00 25.35 -7.72
CA LEU A 9 24.81 25.32 -8.57
C LEU A 9 24.57 23.92 -9.18
N VAL A 10 25.63 23.24 -9.63
CA VAL A 10 25.53 21.86 -10.15
C VAL A 10 25.14 20.88 -9.04
N ALA A 11 25.71 21.03 -7.84
CA ALA A 11 25.34 20.21 -6.69
C ALA A 11 23.87 20.41 -6.31
N VAL A 12 23.36 21.65 -6.29
CA VAL A 12 21.94 21.93 -5.96
C VAL A 12 20.98 21.30 -7.00
N MET A 13 21.35 21.32 -8.29
CA MET A 13 20.53 20.74 -9.37
C MET A 13 20.52 19.20 -9.36
N ALA A 14 21.53 18.55 -8.77
CA ALA A 14 21.56 17.09 -8.62
C ALA A 14 20.68 16.57 -7.46
N HIS A 15 20.49 17.36 -6.40
CA HIS A 15 19.69 16.95 -5.23
C HIS A 15 18.17 17.06 -5.43
N SER A 16 17.70 17.84 -6.42
CA SER A 16 16.28 18.09 -6.64
C SER A 16 15.52 16.94 -7.32
N SER A 17 16.21 15.87 -7.74
CA SER A 17 15.59 14.76 -8.48
C SER A 17 15.03 13.62 -7.61
N LEU A 18 15.24 13.61 -6.28
CA LEU A 18 14.99 12.40 -5.47
C LEU A 18 13.64 12.32 -4.73
N GLN A 19 12.83 13.37 -4.63
CA GLN A 19 11.74 13.35 -3.63
C GLN A 19 10.33 13.03 -4.13
N LYS A 20 10.14 12.59 -5.37
CA LYS A 20 8.78 12.32 -5.90
C LYS A 20 8.24 10.89 -5.68
N ALA A 21 8.92 10.06 -4.89
CA ALA A 21 8.58 8.64 -4.75
C ALA A 21 7.72 8.26 -3.51
N ALA A 22 7.35 9.20 -2.64
CA ALA A 22 6.84 8.85 -1.30
C ALA A 22 5.30 8.88 -1.11
N LEU A 23 4.48 8.94 -2.17
CA LEU A 23 3.02 9.05 -2.00
C LEU A 23 2.25 7.73 -2.16
N PHE A 24 2.89 6.65 -2.60
CA PHE A 24 2.23 5.37 -2.84
C PHE A 24 2.88 4.29 -1.97
N PRO A 25 2.08 3.48 -1.23
CA PRO A 25 2.64 2.35 -0.52
C PRO A 25 3.26 1.38 -1.53
N THR A 26 4.55 1.08 -1.37
CA THR A 26 5.19 -0.06 -2.04
C THR A 26 4.71 -1.33 -1.36
N CYS A 27 4.24 -2.29 -2.16
CA CYS A 27 3.79 -3.59 -1.66
C CYS A 27 4.88 -4.61 -1.95
N ASP A 28 5.68 -4.90 -0.92
CA ASP A 28 6.84 -5.80 -1.02
C ASP A 28 6.51 -7.23 -0.58
N GLY A 29 5.29 -7.48 -0.09
CA GLY A 29 4.83 -8.81 0.30
C GLY A 29 4.58 -9.72 -0.90
N GLU A 30 4.89 -11.00 -0.75
CA GLU A 30 4.58 -11.99 -1.78
C GLU A 30 3.06 -12.06 -1.98
N ASN A 31 2.62 -12.00 -3.24
CA ASN A 31 1.21 -12.00 -3.63
C ASN A 31 0.42 -10.81 -3.04
N GLU A 32 1.10 -9.69 -2.75
CA GLU A 32 0.46 -8.42 -2.45
C GLU A 32 0.42 -7.52 -3.68
N VAL A 33 -0.66 -6.77 -3.83
CA VAL A 33 -0.84 -5.76 -4.87
C VAL A 33 -1.36 -4.48 -4.23
N GLN A 34 -1.13 -3.36 -4.91
CA GLN A 34 -1.75 -2.11 -4.51
C GLN A 34 -3.27 -2.19 -4.75
N GLY A 35 -4.04 -1.84 -3.74
CA GLY A 35 -5.49 -1.84 -3.80
C GLY A 35 -6.09 -0.76 -2.92
N CYS A 36 -7.41 -0.80 -2.79
CA CYS A 36 -8.15 0.08 -1.90
C CYS A 36 -8.47 -0.65 -0.60
N GLU A 37 -8.35 0.07 0.51
CA GLU A 37 -8.93 -0.36 1.77
C GLU A 37 -10.44 -0.48 1.62
N PRO A 38 -11.02 -1.64 1.93
CA PRO A 38 -12.45 -1.74 1.97
C PRO A 38 -12.94 -0.88 3.12
N CYS A 39 -13.92 -0.07 2.78
CA CYS A 39 -14.75 0.70 3.67
C CYS A 39 -15.33 -0.10 4.85
N CYS A 40 -15.52 -1.41 4.70
CA CYS A 40 -15.95 -2.33 5.75
C CYS A 40 -14.90 -3.45 5.91
N PRO A 41 -13.86 -3.26 6.75
CA PRO A 41 -12.82 -4.26 6.98
C PRO A 41 -13.39 -5.59 7.52
N GLU A 42 -14.55 -5.56 8.17
CA GLU A 42 -15.22 -6.75 8.71
C GLU A 42 -15.72 -7.69 7.62
N LEU A 43 -15.88 -7.21 6.39
CA LEU A 43 -16.22 -8.02 5.22
C LEU A 43 -15.00 -8.70 4.60
N GLU A 44 -13.77 -8.30 4.97
CA GLU A 44 -12.57 -8.95 4.45
C GLU A 44 -12.48 -10.38 4.96
N VAL A 45 -12.29 -11.29 4.00
CA VAL A 45 -12.05 -12.71 4.27
C VAL A 45 -10.56 -12.90 4.50
N SER A 46 -10.22 -13.66 5.54
CA SER A 46 -8.85 -14.02 5.92
C SER A 46 -8.76 -15.52 6.23
N CYS A 47 -7.56 -16.02 6.47
CA CYS A 47 -7.38 -17.41 6.90
C CYS A 47 -8.15 -17.72 8.20
N GLN A 48 -8.15 -16.78 9.13
CA GLN A 48 -8.80 -16.88 10.43
C GLN A 48 -10.31 -16.58 10.35
N LYS A 49 -10.74 -15.88 9.31
CA LYS A 49 -12.13 -15.48 9.08
C LYS A 49 -12.55 -15.81 7.65
N LYS A 50 -12.97 -17.06 7.43
CA LYS A 50 -13.42 -17.56 6.12
C LYS A 50 -14.78 -17.01 5.69
N VAL A 51 -15.59 -16.52 6.63
CA VAL A 51 -16.94 -15.98 6.37
C VAL A 51 -16.94 -14.47 6.61
N PRO A 52 -17.39 -13.65 5.64
CA PRO A 52 -17.48 -12.21 5.82
C PRO A 52 -18.46 -11.87 6.95
N GLY A 53 -18.14 -10.83 7.72
CA GLY A 53 -19.05 -10.32 8.75
C GLY A 53 -20.18 -9.48 8.18
N THR A 54 -20.74 -8.62 9.03
CA THR A 54 -21.68 -7.56 8.63
C THR A 54 -20.96 -6.22 8.66
N CYS A 55 -21.22 -5.35 7.67
CA CYS A 55 -20.70 -3.99 7.72
C CYS A 55 -21.51 -3.15 8.73
N PRO A 56 -20.86 -2.54 9.74
CA PRO A 56 -21.55 -1.77 10.78
C PRO A 56 -22.11 -0.43 10.28
N SER A 57 -21.58 0.11 9.18
CA SER A 57 -22.07 1.35 8.55
C SER A 57 -22.66 1.04 7.17
N PRO A 58 -23.95 1.29 6.93
CA PRO A 58 -24.51 1.16 5.58
C PRO A 58 -23.96 2.23 4.63
N ILE A 59 -23.41 3.32 5.17
CA ILE A 59 -22.81 4.40 4.39
C ILE A 59 -21.38 3.99 4.06
N CYS A 60 -21.19 3.64 2.79
CA CYS A 60 -19.90 3.31 2.25
C CYS A 60 -19.53 4.29 1.15
N LEU A 61 -18.75 5.31 1.51
CA LEU A 61 -18.25 6.28 0.55
C LEU A 61 -17.20 5.60 -0.33
N ALA A 62 -17.29 5.77 -1.65
CA ALA A 62 -16.34 5.24 -2.62
C ALA A 62 -14.99 6.00 -2.60
N ILE A 63 -14.36 6.06 -1.42
CA ILE A 63 -13.04 6.67 -1.23
C ILE A 63 -12.03 5.54 -1.21
N CYS A 64 -11.16 5.50 -2.23
CA CYS A 64 -10.04 4.57 -2.24
C CYS A 64 -8.92 5.09 -1.34
N LYS A 65 -8.84 4.56 -0.12
CA LYS A 65 -7.63 4.68 0.69
C LYS A 65 -6.65 3.61 0.22
N LEU A 66 -5.53 4.03 -0.36
CA LEU A 66 -4.55 3.09 -0.91
C LEU A 66 -3.94 2.23 0.20
N LYS A 67 -3.94 0.90 0.01
CA LYS A 67 -3.26 -0.07 0.87
C LYS A 67 -2.70 -1.23 0.06
N CYS A 68 -1.88 -2.06 0.68
CA CYS A 68 -1.49 -3.35 0.11
C CYS A 68 -2.56 -4.41 0.45
N VAL A 69 -3.11 -5.04 -0.59
CA VAL A 69 -4.12 -6.09 -0.50
C VAL A 69 -3.56 -7.39 -1.07
N CYS A 70 -4.14 -8.53 -0.71
CA CYS A 70 -3.77 -9.78 -1.36
C CYS A 70 -4.25 -9.80 -2.81
N ALA A 71 -3.43 -10.34 -3.71
CA ALA A 71 -3.78 -10.58 -5.09
C ALA A 71 -5.03 -11.48 -5.18
N GLN A 72 -5.73 -11.43 -6.32
CA GLN A 72 -6.93 -12.23 -6.52
C GLN A 72 -6.67 -13.72 -6.29
N GLY A 73 -7.49 -14.36 -5.46
CA GLY A 73 -7.36 -15.77 -5.11
C GLY A 73 -6.42 -16.06 -3.93
N TYR A 74 -5.84 -15.04 -3.31
CA TYR A 74 -5.05 -15.16 -2.09
C TYR A 74 -5.80 -14.57 -0.90
N LEU A 75 -5.62 -15.19 0.27
CA LEU A 75 -6.17 -14.74 1.55
C LEU A 75 -5.03 -14.28 2.45
N ARG A 76 -5.28 -13.23 3.23
CA ARG A 76 -4.32 -12.79 4.24
C ARG A 76 -4.37 -13.75 5.42
N ASP A 77 -3.23 -14.35 5.75
CA ASP A 77 -3.02 -15.02 7.03
C ASP A 77 -2.69 -13.96 8.09
N GLN A 78 -3.55 -13.78 9.08
CA GLN A 78 -3.35 -12.81 10.15
C GLN A 78 -2.24 -13.23 11.13
N VAL A 79 -1.83 -14.50 11.13
CA VAL A 79 -0.74 -14.99 11.99
C VAL A 79 0.61 -14.63 11.38
N SER A 80 0.87 -15.00 10.12
CA SER A 80 2.13 -14.67 9.44
C SER A 80 2.16 -13.29 8.79
N GLY A 81 0.99 -12.68 8.58
CA GLY A 81 0.84 -11.43 7.82
C GLY A 81 0.95 -11.61 6.31
N LYS A 82 1.07 -12.83 5.79
CA LYS A 82 1.31 -13.12 4.36
C LYS A 82 0.03 -13.40 3.58
N CYS A 83 0.08 -13.18 2.27
CA CYS A 83 -0.98 -13.59 1.35
C CYS A 83 -0.71 -15.02 0.87
N VAL A 84 -1.59 -15.94 1.23
CA VAL A 84 -1.46 -17.39 0.94
C VAL A 84 -2.67 -17.88 0.16
N LYS A 85 -2.50 -18.95 -0.61
CA LYS A 85 -3.58 -19.54 -1.40
C LYS A 85 -4.48 -20.44 -0.58
N ASP A 86 -3.90 -21.12 0.40
CA ASP A 86 -4.59 -22.06 1.28
C ASP A 86 -4.36 -21.74 2.75
N CYS A 87 -5.46 -21.86 3.50
CA CYS A 87 -5.61 -21.71 4.94
C CYS A 87 -6.38 -22.95 5.45
#